data_AF-A0A7J5UY97-F1
#
_entry.id   AF-A0A7J5UY97-F1
#
_cell.length_a   1.000
_cell.length_b   1.000
_cell.length_c   1.000
_cell.angle_alpha   90.00
_cell.angle_beta   90.00
_cell.angle_gamma   90.00
#
_symmetry.space_group_name_H-M   'P 1'
#
loop_
_entity.id
_entity.type
_entity.pdbx_description
1 polymer ?
#
loop_
_entity_poly.entity_id
_entity_poly.type
_entity_poly.pdbx_seq_one_letter_code
_entity_poly.pdbx_strand_id
1 'polypeptide(L)'
;MWIVVQMYAIFGKVKFVKLIPSKDEKSDICKKIFVKSLTTIGLLILSNVFMTLAWYGHLKFKDIKGFDSLSLMWIVIISWSIALFEYMFQVPANRVGYQGNGGPFSLVELKVLQEVITLTIFVVFSLVVFKNETFRMNHLIGFVFLILAVYFIFKK
;
A
#
# COMPACT_ATOMS: atom_id res chain seq x y z
N MET A 1 -46.90 -25.05 10.46
CA MET A 1 -45.82 -24.47 9.65
C MET A 1 -46.17 -23.04 9.24
N TRP A 2 -46.31 -22.17 10.25
CA TRP A 2 -46.81 -20.81 10.11
C TRP A 2 -45.69 -19.76 9.96
N ILE A 3 -44.42 -20.16 10.13
CA ILE A 3 -43.22 -19.31 9.95
C ILE A 3 -42.97 -18.98 8.47
N VAL A 4 -43.28 -19.91 7.55
CA VAL A 4 -43.07 -19.72 6.10
C VAL A 4 -44.02 -18.64 5.53
N VAL A 5 -45.27 -18.57 6.02
CA VAL A 5 -46.26 -17.57 5.56
C VAL A 5 -45.97 -16.17 6.11
N GLN A 6 -45.40 -16.07 7.32
CA GLN A 6 -44.87 -14.80 7.88
C GLN A 6 -43.63 -14.30 7.11
N MET A 7 -42.73 -15.19 6.67
CA MET A 7 -41.60 -14.80 5.82
C MET A 7 -42.08 -14.22 4.47
N TYR A 8 -43.06 -14.82 3.80
CA TYR A 8 -43.57 -14.25 2.54
C TYR A 8 -44.28 -12.88 2.73
N ALA A 9 -44.93 -12.64 3.87
CA ALA A 9 -45.55 -11.36 4.18
C ALA A 9 -44.52 -10.24 4.48
N ILE A 10 -43.34 -10.58 5.02
CA ILE A 10 -42.24 -9.64 5.28
C ILE A 10 -41.46 -9.35 3.98
N PHE A 11 -41.25 -10.35 3.12
CA PHE A 11 -40.51 -10.17 1.86
C PHE A 11 -41.36 -9.62 0.70
N GLY A 12 -42.69 -9.68 0.76
CA GLY A 12 -43.61 -9.16 -0.27
C GLY A 12 -43.86 -7.65 -0.27
N LYS A 13 -43.30 -6.89 0.69
CA LYS A 13 -43.50 -5.44 0.84
C LYS A 13 -42.23 -4.62 1.02
N VAL A 14 -41.04 -5.16 0.74
CA VAL A 14 -39.87 -4.30 0.54
C VAL A 14 -39.83 -3.93 -0.93
N LYS A 15 -40.60 -2.90 -1.30
CA LYS A 15 -40.17 -2.03 -2.39
C LYS A 15 -38.76 -1.62 -2.02
N PHE A 16 -37.75 -2.26 -2.62
CA PHE A 16 -36.45 -1.65 -2.82
C PHE A 16 -36.74 -0.43 -3.71
N VAL A 17 -37.21 0.65 -3.07
CA VAL A 17 -36.84 1.99 -3.51
C VAL A 17 -35.34 1.88 -3.63
N LYS A 18 -34.86 1.83 -4.86
CA LYS A 18 -33.47 2.06 -5.18
C LYS A 18 -33.20 3.42 -4.56
N LEU A 19 -32.71 3.44 -3.33
CA LEU A 19 -32.34 4.65 -2.61
C LEU A 19 -31.15 5.17 -3.41
N ILE A 20 -31.45 5.96 -4.43
CA ILE A 20 -30.45 6.72 -5.14
C ILE A 20 -29.96 7.71 -4.10
N PRO A 21 -28.72 7.59 -3.61
CA PRO A 21 -28.22 8.49 -2.58
C PRO A 21 -28.34 9.92 -3.08
N SER A 22 -28.78 10.81 -2.19
CA SER A 22 -28.95 12.22 -2.53
C SER A 22 -27.61 12.81 -2.99
N LYS A 23 -27.65 13.95 -3.69
CA LYS A 23 -26.44 14.58 -4.22
C LYS A 23 -25.41 14.87 -3.11
N ASP A 24 -25.88 15.21 -1.92
CA ASP A 24 -25.05 15.47 -0.74
C ASP A 24 -24.44 14.18 -0.16
N GLU A 25 -25.23 13.10 -0.07
CA GLU A 25 -24.77 11.79 0.41
C GLU A 25 -23.71 11.17 -0.54
N LYS A 26 -23.87 11.33 -1.86
CA LYS A 26 -22.86 10.93 -2.84
C LYS A 26 -21.54 11.70 -2.67
N SER A 27 -21.62 13.00 -2.40
CA SER A 27 -20.44 13.84 -2.15
C SER A 27 -19.66 13.34 -0.92
N ASP A 28 -20.35 13.00 0.17
CA ASP A 28 -19.72 12.53 1.40
C ASP A 28 -19.09 11.14 1.25
N ILE A 29 -19.73 10.25 0.49
CA ILE A 29 -19.17 8.94 0.14
C ILE A 29 -17.88 9.10 -0.68
N CYS A 30 -17.90 9.95 -1.72
CA CYS A 30 -16.72 10.23 -2.54
C CYS A 30 -15.57 10.81 -1.69
N LYS A 31 -15.86 11.76 -0.80
CA LYS A 31 -14.84 12.32 0.13
C LYS A 31 -14.25 11.25 1.02
N LYS A 32 -15.06 10.38 1.63
CA LYS A 32 -14.57 9.28 2.48
C LYS A 32 -13.68 8.31 1.71
N ILE A 33 -14.08 7.93 0.50
CA ILE A 33 -13.30 7.04 -0.39
C ILE A 33 -11.96 7.68 -0.75
N PHE A 34 -11.98 8.96 -1.12
CA PHE A 34 -10.77 9.72 -1.45
C PHE A 34 -9.80 9.79 -0.27
N VAL A 35 -10.30 10.15 0.92
CA VAL A 35 -9.49 10.21 2.14
C VAL A 35 -8.89 8.84 2.47
N LYS A 36 -9.66 7.75 2.40
CA LYS A 36 -9.12 6.40 2.62
C LYS A 36 -8.01 6.04 1.62
N SER A 37 -8.19 6.40 0.35
CA SER A 37 -7.20 6.15 -0.70
C SER A 37 -5.88 6.87 -0.40
N LEU A 38 -5.96 8.16 -0.06
CA LEU A 38 -4.78 8.97 0.26
C LEU A 38 -4.07 8.46 1.53
N THR A 39 -4.83 8.11 2.56
CA THR A 39 -4.29 7.52 3.80
C THR A 39 -3.57 6.20 3.52
N THR A 40 -4.17 5.30 2.73
CA THR A 40 -3.53 4.03 2.34
C THR A 40 -2.22 4.29 1.59
N ILE A 41 -2.23 5.14 0.56
CA ILE A 41 -1.02 5.44 -0.21
C ILE A 41 0.07 6.05 0.68
N GLY A 42 -0.28 7.02 1.52
CA GLY A 42 0.67 7.68 2.42
C GLY A 42 1.31 6.69 3.42
N LEU A 43 0.52 5.79 3.99
CA LEU A 43 1.02 4.76 4.89
C LEU A 43 1.90 3.73 4.18
N LEU A 44 1.54 3.32 2.94
CA LEU A 44 2.36 2.42 2.13
C LEU A 44 3.70 3.06 1.76
N ILE A 45 3.72 4.35 1.43
CA ILE A 45 4.97 5.09 1.18
C ILE A 45 5.86 5.06 2.43
N LEU A 46 5.29 5.40 3.59
CA LEU A 46 6.05 5.44 4.84
C LEU A 46 6.60 4.05 5.22
N SER A 47 5.79 2.99 5.11
CA SER A 47 6.26 1.61 5.33
C SER A 47 7.43 1.28 4.38
N ASN A 48 7.29 1.56 3.08
CA ASN A 48 8.34 1.21 2.12
C ASN A 48 9.65 1.96 2.32
N VAL A 49 9.62 3.18 2.87
CA VAL A 49 10.83 3.88 3.30
C VAL A 49 11.53 3.11 4.41
N PHE A 50 10.83 2.71 5.46
CA PHE A 50 11.40 1.88 6.53
C PHE A 50 11.90 0.53 6.01
N MET A 51 11.16 -0.10 5.09
CA MET A 51 11.57 -1.35 4.47
C MET A 51 12.90 -1.21 3.72
N THR A 52 13.01 -0.17 2.88
CA THR A 52 14.21 0.09 2.09
C THR A 52 15.41 0.39 2.98
N LEU A 53 15.19 1.13 4.07
CA LEU A 53 16.23 1.40 5.07
C LEU A 53 16.68 0.13 5.81
N ALA A 54 15.74 -0.74 6.21
CA ALA A 54 16.04 -2.01 6.85
C ALA A 54 16.87 -2.93 5.93
N TRP A 55 16.52 -2.99 4.64
CA TRP A 55 17.20 -3.86 3.69
C TRP A 55 18.55 -3.33 3.23
N TYR A 56 18.66 -2.03 2.97
CA TYR A 56 19.83 -1.48 2.25
C TYR A 56 20.56 -0.38 3.01
N GLY A 57 19.95 0.27 4.00
CA GLY A 57 20.56 1.37 4.75
C GLY A 57 21.87 0.96 5.42
N HIS A 58 21.93 -0.28 5.93
CA HIS A 58 23.11 -0.83 6.57
C HIS A 58 24.33 -0.95 5.65
N LEU A 59 24.15 -1.00 4.33
CA LEU A 59 25.26 -1.07 3.38
C LEU A 59 26.12 0.21 3.39
N LYS A 60 25.55 1.33 3.85
CA LYS A 60 26.25 2.62 4.01
C LYS A 60 26.84 2.81 5.41
N PHE A 61 26.63 1.88 6.35
CA PHE A 61 27.14 2.01 7.72
C PHE A 61 28.66 2.05 7.80
N LYS A 62 29.37 1.47 6.83
CA LYS A 62 30.84 1.54 6.71
C LYS A 62 31.40 2.92 6.36
N ASP A 63 30.54 3.84 5.95
CA ASP A 63 30.92 5.23 5.68
C ASP A 63 30.59 6.15 6.87
N ILE A 64 29.95 5.61 7.92
CA ILE A 64 29.54 6.34 9.12
C ILE A 64 30.50 6.00 10.25
N LYS A 65 31.36 6.95 10.60
CA LYS A 65 32.31 6.82 11.71
C LYS A 65 31.63 6.28 12.97
N GLY A 66 32.04 5.11 13.42
CA GLY A 66 31.51 4.42 14.60
C GLY A 66 30.60 3.22 14.32
N PHE A 67 30.18 3.01 13.07
CA PHE A 67 29.41 1.84 12.63
C PHE A 67 30.22 0.86 11.76
N ASP A 68 31.50 1.17 11.52
CA ASP A 68 32.39 0.46 10.59
C ASP A 68 32.72 -0.98 11.02
N SER A 69 32.63 -1.27 12.32
CA SER A 69 32.97 -2.57 12.93
C SER A 69 31.76 -3.34 13.45
N LEU A 70 30.53 -2.96 13.07
CA LEU A 70 29.35 -3.71 13.48
C LEU A 70 29.37 -5.13 12.92
N SER A 71 29.32 -6.10 13.84
CA SER A 71 29.10 -7.51 13.49
C SER A 71 27.76 -7.68 12.76
N LEU A 72 27.71 -8.65 11.85
CA LEU A 72 26.52 -9.01 11.08
C LEU A 72 25.30 -9.25 11.99
N MET A 73 25.52 -9.80 13.19
CA MET A 73 24.45 -10.00 14.18
C MET A 73 23.77 -8.68 14.59
N TRP A 74 24.54 -7.62 14.85
CA TRP A 74 23.99 -6.31 15.22
C TRP A 74 23.27 -5.65 14.06
N ILE A 75 23.80 -5.81 12.83
CA ILE A 75 23.15 -5.32 11.62
C ILE A 75 21.77 -5.96 11.44
N VAL A 76 21.68 -7.29 11.63
CA VAL A 76 20.40 -8.01 11.53
C VAL A 76 19.41 -7.50 12.58
N ILE A 77 19.84 -7.36 13.84
CA ILE A 77 18.97 -6.87 14.93
C ILE A 77 18.44 -5.47 14.63
N ILE A 78 19.32 -4.54 14.22
CA ILE A 78 18.93 -3.17 13.86
C ILE A 78 17.93 -3.18 12.70
N SER A 79 18.22 -3.96 11.65
CA SER A 79 17.35 -4.07 10.48
C SER A 79 15.97 -4.64 10.86
N TRP A 80 15.94 -5.59 11.78
CA TRP A 80 14.69 -6.15 12.31
C TRP A 80 13.89 -5.13 13.13
N SER A 81 14.56 -4.33 13.95
CA SER A 81 13.91 -3.24 14.69
C SER A 81 13.30 -2.20 13.74
N ILE A 82 13.98 -1.87 12.64
CA ILE A 82 13.45 -0.97 11.60
C ILE A 82 12.25 -1.61 10.89
N ALA A 83 12.34 -2.89 10.54
CA ALA A 83 11.25 -3.62 9.91
C ALA A 83 10.00 -3.69 10.81
N LEU A 84 10.15 -3.69 12.14
CA LEU A 84 8.99 -3.62 13.04
C LEU A 84 8.20 -2.31 12.83
N PHE A 85 8.88 -1.17 12.65
CA PHE A 85 8.21 0.09 12.35
C PHE A 85 7.51 0.08 10.99
N GLU A 86 8.10 -0.60 9.99
CA GLU A 86 7.44 -0.81 8.69
C GLU A 86 6.07 -1.48 8.87
N TYR A 87 6.01 -2.57 9.64
CA TYR A 87 4.76 -3.30 9.88
C TYR A 87 3.70 -2.46 10.58
N MET A 88 4.11 -1.51 11.45
CA MET A 88 3.19 -0.59 12.12
C MET A 88 2.43 0.30 11.13
N PHE A 89 2.95 0.55 9.93
CA PHE A 89 2.27 1.33 8.88
C PHE A 89 1.63 0.43 7.82
N GLN A 90 2.31 -0.65 7.44
CA GLN A 90 1.86 -1.57 6.39
C GLN A 90 0.55 -2.25 6.74
N VAL A 91 0.41 -2.73 7.98
CA VAL A 91 -0.81 -3.45 8.42
C VAL A 91 -2.02 -2.52 8.43
N PRO A 92 -1.98 -1.31 9.03
CA PRO A 92 -3.07 -0.35 8.93
C PRO A 92 -3.36 0.10 7.49
N ALA A 93 -2.35 0.31 6.65
CA ALA A 93 -2.53 0.74 5.26
C ALA A 93 -3.40 -0.26 4.49
N ASN A 94 -3.04 -1.54 4.56
CA ASN A 94 -3.77 -2.63 3.92
C ASN A 94 -5.16 -2.79 4.52
N ARG A 95 -5.31 -2.65 5.84
CA ARG A 95 -6.62 -2.79 6.49
C ARG A 95 -7.59 -1.68 6.07
N VAL A 96 -7.14 -0.43 6.00
CA VAL A 96 -7.93 0.73 5.56
C VAL A 96 -8.21 0.68 4.06
N GLY A 97 -7.25 0.21 3.27
CA GLY A 97 -7.31 0.17 1.82
C GLY A 97 -8.15 -0.97 1.26
N TYR A 98 -8.25 -2.09 1.98
CA TYR A 98 -8.85 -3.32 1.46
C TYR A 98 -10.37 -3.25 1.32
N GLN A 99 -10.87 -3.59 0.14
CA GLN A 99 -12.28 -3.58 -0.23
C GLN A 99 -13.15 -4.44 0.70
N GLY A 100 -12.63 -5.57 1.19
CA GLY A 100 -13.32 -6.41 2.17
C GLY A 100 -13.58 -5.72 3.52
N ASN A 101 -12.84 -4.65 3.83
CA ASN A 101 -13.03 -3.82 5.03
C ASN A 101 -13.72 -2.47 4.71
N GLY A 102 -14.33 -2.34 3.53
CA GLY A 102 -14.93 -1.09 3.06
C GLY A 102 -13.91 -0.05 2.59
N GLY A 103 -12.70 -0.49 2.23
CA GLY A 103 -11.68 0.30 1.54
C GLY A 103 -11.92 0.37 0.02
N PRO A 104 -11.15 1.21 -0.69
CA PRO A 104 -11.32 1.45 -2.12
C PRO A 104 -10.63 0.43 -3.04
N PHE A 105 -9.70 -0.39 -2.54
CA PHE A 105 -8.83 -1.23 -3.35
C PHE A 105 -9.04 -2.73 -3.08
N SER A 106 -9.07 -3.53 -4.14
CA SER A 106 -8.99 -4.99 -4.06
C SER A 106 -7.62 -5.46 -3.52
N LEU A 107 -7.53 -6.75 -3.16
CA LEU A 107 -6.28 -7.34 -2.67
C LEU A 107 -5.13 -7.19 -3.67
N VAL A 108 -5.43 -7.42 -4.95
CA VAL A 108 -4.46 -7.36 -6.05
C VAL A 108 -4.02 -5.93 -6.30
N GLU A 109 -4.96 -4.97 -6.33
CA GLU A 109 -4.65 -3.55 -6.48
C GLU A 109 -3.75 -3.03 -5.35
N LEU A 110 -4.00 -3.43 -4.10
CA LEU A 110 -3.13 -3.08 -2.97
C LEU A 110 -1.71 -3.60 -3.14
N LYS A 111 -1.56 -4.86 -3.57
CA LYS A 111 -0.23 -5.45 -3.75
C LYS A 111 0.53 -4.76 -4.87
N VAL A 112 -0.13 -4.48 -5.99
CA VAL A 112 0.47 -3.81 -7.14
C VAL A 112 0.85 -2.37 -6.80
N LEU A 113 -0.02 -1.65 -6.08
CA LEU A 113 0.28 -0.33 -5.56
C LEU A 113 1.52 -0.36 -4.67
N GLN A 114 1.64 -1.37 -3.81
CA GLN A 114 2.81 -1.55 -2.96
C GLN A 114 4.08 -1.78 -3.79
N GLU A 115 4.08 -2.66 -4.78
CA GLU A 115 5.25 -2.90 -5.66
C GLU A 115 5.72 -1.65 -6.40
N VAL A 116 4.78 -0.86 -6.93
CA VAL A 116 5.09 0.42 -7.59
C VAL A 116 5.74 1.39 -6.62
N ILE A 117 5.21 1.50 -5.40
CA ILE A 117 5.74 2.35 -4.34
C ILE A 117 7.13 1.86 -3.91
N THR A 118 7.31 0.55 -3.71
CA THR A 118 8.60 -0.06 -3.34
C THR A 118 9.68 0.30 -4.35
N LEU A 119 9.40 0.11 -5.64
CA LEU A 119 10.38 0.34 -6.70
C LEU A 119 10.66 1.83 -6.89
N THR A 120 9.65 2.68 -6.77
CA THR A 120 9.84 4.14 -6.78
C THR A 120 10.73 4.59 -5.63
N ILE A 121 10.45 4.14 -4.40
CA ILE A 121 11.26 4.49 -3.22
C ILE A 121 12.67 3.92 -3.34
N PHE A 122 12.82 2.69 -3.80
CA PHE A 122 14.12 2.06 -4.01
C PHE A 122 14.97 2.84 -5.01
N VAL A 123 14.39 3.28 -6.12
CA VAL A 123 15.05 4.15 -7.12
C VAL A 123 15.50 5.47 -6.49
N VAL A 124 14.63 6.16 -5.76
CA VAL A 124 14.97 7.44 -5.11
C VAL A 124 16.08 7.21 -4.08
N PHE A 125 15.97 6.16 -3.29
CA PHE A 125 16.95 5.79 -2.27
C PHE A 125 18.31 5.46 -2.89
N SER A 126 18.37 4.67 -3.97
CA SER A 126 19.63 4.30 -4.63
C SER A 126 20.34 5.54 -5.19
N LEU A 127 19.60 6.46 -5.79
CA LEU A 127 20.13 7.74 -6.28
C LEU A 127 20.69 8.61 -5.15
N VAL A 128 19.93 8.76 -4.05
CA VAL A 128 20.30 9.66 -2.95
C VAL A 128 21.43 9.09 -2.08
N VAL A 129 21.39 7.80 -1.77
CA VAL A 129 22.29 7.16 -0.79
C VAL A 129 23.54 6.59 -1.45
N PHE A 130 23.40 6.00 -2.65
CA PHE A 130 24.53 5.36 -3.31
C PHE A 130 25.24 6.26 -4.32
N LYS A 131 24.61 7.36 -4.79
CA LYS A 131 25.15 8.46 -5.65
C LYS A 131 25.95 8.10 -6.92
N ASN A 132 26.35 6.84 -7.08
CA ASN A 132 27.23 6.28 -8.10
C ASN A 132 26.53 5.21 -8.94
N GLU A 133 25.27 4.89 -8.65
CA GLU A 133 24.49 4.00 -9.51
C GLU A 133 24.02 4.76 -10.75
N THR A 134 24.73 4.56 -11.85
CA THR A 134 24.33 5.08 -13.17
C THR A 134 23.02 4.43 -13.59
N PHE A 135 22.00 5.23 -13.86
CA PHE A 135 20.72 4.77 -14.41
C PHE A 135 20.95 4.05 -15.75
N ARG A 136 21.00 2.72 -15.72
CA ARG A 136 21.09 1.91 -16.95
C ARG A 136 19.71 1.84 -17.63
N MET A 137 19.71 1.78 -18.97
CA MET A 137 18.49 1.70 -19.78
C MET A 137 17.55 0.55 -19.40
N ASN A 138 18.11 -0.54 -18.86
CA ASN A 138 17.32 -1.68 -18.38
C ASN A 138 16.38 -1.30 -17.21
N HIS A 139 16.77 -0.36 -16.34
CA HIS A 139 15.90 0.11 -15.26
C HIS A 139 14.70 0.90 -15.80
N LEU A 140 14.92 1.68 -16.86
CA LEU A 140 13.85 2.41 -17.53
C LEU A 140 12.83 1.46 -18.16
N ILE A 141 13.32 0.40 -18.84
CA ILE A 141 12.47 -0.64 -19.41
C ILE A 141 11.66 -1.36 -18.32
N GLY A 142 12.29 -1.70 -17.19
CA GLY A 142 11.59 -2.26 -16.04
C GLY A 142 10.49 -1.35 -15.51
N PHE A 143 10.77 -0.04 -15.43
CA PHE A 143 9.79 0.97 -15.00
C PHE A 143 8.59 1.08 -15.95
N VAL A 144 8.83 1.00 -17.27
CA VAL A 144 7.76 0.96 -18.28
C VAL A 144 6.88 -0.28 -18.10
N PHE A 145 7.47 -1.45 -17.86
CA PHE A 145 6.69 -2.67 -17.60
C PHE A 145 5.84 -2.58 -16.33
N LEU A 146 6.31 -1.89 -15.29
CA LEU A 146 5.50 -1.60 -14.10
C LEU A 146 4.31 -0.69 -14.40
N ILE A 147 4.52 0.37 -15.17
CA ILE A 147 3.41 1.23 -15.59
C ILE A 147 2.37 0.43 -16.39
N LEU A 148 2.83 -0.45 -17.28
CA LEU A 148 1.93 -1.35 -18.03
C LEU A 148 1.18 -2.31 -17.09
N ALA A 149 1.85 -2.89 -16.10
CA ALA A 149 1.22 -3.77 -15.12
C ALA A 149 0.13 -3.03 -14.33
N VAL A 150 0.40 -1.80 -13.88
CA VAL A 150 -0.60 -0.93 -13.22
C VAL A 150 -1.78 -0.69 -14.16
N TYR A 151 -1.51 -0.28 -15.40
CA TYR A 151 -2.57 -0.02 -16.37
C TYR A 151 -3.49 -1.22 -16.56
N PHE A 152 -2.95 -2.43 -16.78
CA PHE A 152 -3.76 -3.62 -17.00
C PHE A 152 -4.54 -4.07 -15.77
N ILE A 153 -4.00 -3.88 -14.57
CA ILE A 153 -4.65 -4.30 -13.32
C ILE A 153 -5.79 -3.37 -12.93
N PHE A 154 -5.66 -2.07 -13.20
CA PHE A 154 -6.71 -1.09 -12.95
C PHE A 154 -7.69 -0.91 -14.13
N LYS A 155 -7.42 -1.52 -15.28
CA LYS A 155 -8.32 -1.53 -16.45
C LYS A 155 -9.50 -2.47 -16.19
N LYS A 156 -10.69 -1.90 -16.09
CA LYS A 156 -11.98 -2.63 -16.09
C LYS A 156 -12.37 -3.06 -17.50
#